data_AF-A0A7W1EBS7-F1
#
_entry.id   AF-A0A7W1EBS7-F1
#
_cell.length_a   1.000
_cell.length_b   1.000
_cell.length_c   1.000
_cell.angle_alpha   90.00
_cell.angle_beta   90.00
_cell.angle_gamma   90.00
#
_symmetry.space_group_name_H-M   'P 1'
#
loop_
_entity.id
_entity.type
_entity.pdbx_description
1 polymer ?
#
loop_
_entity_poly.entity_id
_entity_poly.type
_entity_poly.pdbx_seq_one_letter_code
_entity_poly.pdbx_strand_id
1 'polypeptide(L)'
;MTPADVAAAAQLACLLEASAPKPGNVSPGRHFHDTRYEDFLASAVAIAPALAAAGDTPLGATILAAVERTARWTRANTNLGIVLLLAPLARAALLPGDGRLHGRVAEVLDGTTVADAADAYTAIRLARPGGLGRAAEEDVTGTPTVTLRDAMAIAADRDAIAREYATGFALTFGTGAPALRAARQAGLDWSDATVET
;
A
#
# COMPACT_ATOMS: atom_id res chain seq x y z
N MET A 1 -15.63 -0.34 11.16
CA MET A 1 -15.12 1.01 10.82
C MET A 1 -15.97 1.55 9.68
N THR A 2 -16.20 2.85 9.61
CA THR A 2 -16.89 3.45 8.45
C THR A 2 -15.91 3.66 7.29
N PRO A 3 -16.39 3.82 6.05
CA PRO A 3 -15.57 4.28 4.92
C PRO A 3 -14.74 5.54 5.22
N ALA A 4 -15.33 6.50 5.95
CA ALA A 4 -14.65 7.73 6.34
C ALA A 4 -13.49 7.47 7.32
N ASP A 5 -13.67 6.57 8.29
CA ASP A 5 -12.61 6.20 9.24
C ASP A 5 -11.43 5.54 8.53
N VAL A 6 -11.70 4.64 7.58
CA VAL A 6 -10.65 3.94 6.81
C VAL A 6 -9.87 4.92 5.94
N ALA A 7 -10.57 5.84 5.27
CA ALA A 7 -9.94 6.88 4.48
C ALA A 7 -9.06 7.81 5.32
N ALA A 8 -9.55 8.25 6.48
CA ALA A 8 -8.81 9.09 7.41
C ALA A 8 -7.57 8.36 7.97
N ALA A 9 -7.71 7.09 8.35
CA ALA A 9 -6.60 6.28 8.85
C ALA A 9 -5.52 6.07 7.78
N ALA A 10 -5.91 5.78 6.54
CA ALA A 10 -4.98 5.60 5.44
C ALA A 10 -4.24 6.89 5.08
N GLN A 11 -4.97 8.01 5.02
CA GLN A 11 -4.36 9.32 4.79
C GLN A 11 -3.38 9.67 5.92
N LEU A 12 -3.78 9.49 7.18
CA LEU A 12 -2.91 9.76 8.32
C LEU A 12 -1.65 8.89 8.29
N ALA A 13 -1.76 7.60 7.96
CA ALA A 13 -0.63 6.71 7.82
C ALA A 13 0.37 7.23 6.76
N CYS A 14 -0.12 7.67 5.60
CA CYS A 14 0.73 8.26 4.55
C CYS A 14 1.44 9.54 5.02
N LEU A 15 0.73 10.40 5.76
CA LEU A 15 1.28 11.65 6.27
C LEU A 15 2.37 11.41 7.32
N LEU A 16 2.15 10.48 8.25
CA LEU A 16 3.14 10.09 9.25
C LEU A 16 4.38 9.48 8.60
N GLU A 17 4.18 8.60 7.62
CA GLU A 17 5.25 7.96 6.86
C GLU A 17 6.16 8.98 6.16
N ALA A 18 5.56 9.96 5.46
CA ALA A 18 6.31 10.98 4.73
C ALA A 18 6.93 12.05 5.64
N SER A 19 6.38 12.27 6.84
CA SER A 19 6.89 13.28 7.78
C SER A 19 8.12 12.80 8.54
N ALA A 20 8.26 11.48 8.74
CA ALA A 20 9.33 10.89 9.52
C ALA A 20 10.67 10.92 8.75
N PRO A 21 11.77 11.45 9.33
CA PRO A 21 13.03 11.68 8.61
C PRO A 21 13.87 10.39 8.48
N LYS A 22 13.41 9.46 7.64
CA LYS A 22 14.11 8.19 7.38
C LYS A 22 15.28 8.38 6.40
N PRO A 23 16.47 7.81 6.68
CA PRO A 23 17.58 7.82 5.74
C PRO A 23 17.18 7.24 4.37
N GLY A 24 17.52 7.95 3.29
CA GLY A 24 17.18 7.50 1.93
C GLY A 24 15.76 7.84 1.47
N ASN A 25 14.92 8.45 2.31
CA ASN A 25 13.57 8.89 1.94
C ASN A 25 13.47 10.42 1.81
N VAL A 26 12.32 10.86 1.29
CA VAL A 26 11.86 12.26 1.31
C VAL A 26 11.22 12.56 2.68
N SER A 27 11.45 13.77 3.18
CA SER A 27 10.84 14.32 4.40
C SER A 27 10.78 15.85 4.31
N PRO A 28 10.14 16.59 5.24
CA PRO A 28 10.02 18.05 5.14
C PRO A 28 11.35 18.81 4.91
N GLY A 29 12.47 18.27 5.39
CA GLY A 29 13.81 18.83 5.22
C GLY A 29 14.68 18.15 4.15
N ARG A 30 14.20 17.10 3.49
CA ARG A 30 15.00 16.27 2.57
C ARG A 30 14.20 15.91 1.33
N HIS A 31 14.70 16.24 0.14
CA HIS A 31 14.04 15.96 -1.13
C HIS A 31 15.01 15.38 -2.16
N PHE A 32 14.45 14.80 -3.23
CA PHE A 32 15.19 14.40 -4.42
C PHE A 32 14.95 15.38 -5.56
N HIS A 33 15.72 15.26 -6.65
CA HIS A 33 15.63 16.16 -7.79
C HIS A 33 14.24 16.16 -8.46
N ASP A 34 13.51 15.06 -8.34
CA ASP A 34 12.29 14.71 -9.04
C ASP A 34 11.12 14.40 -8.11
N THR A 35 11.31 14.51 -6.79
CA THR A 35 10.26 14.22 -5.80
C THR A 35 10.47 15.06 -4.53
N ARG A 36 9.40 15.76 -4.13
CA ARG A 36 9.37 16.63 -2.95
C ARG A 36 8.35 16.15 -1.94
N TYR A 37 8.43 16.67 -0.71
CA TYR A 37 7.53 16.31 0.38
C TYR A 37 6.06 16.62 0.05
N GLU A 38 5.82 17.73 -0.64
CA GLU A 38 4.48 18.16 -1.07
C GLU A 38 3.83 17.16 -2.03
N ASP A 39 4.62 16.44 -2.83
CA ASP A 39 4.10 15.37 -3.68
C ASP A 39 3.50 14.25 -2.83
N PHE A 40 4.15 13.88 -1.72
CA PHE A 40 3.62 12.87 -0.78
C PHE A 40 2.38 13.37 -0.05
N LEU A 41 2.34 14.64 0.36
CA LEU A 41 1.15 15.25 0.97
C LEU A 41 -0.06 15.19 0.04
N ALA A 42 0.11 15.61 -1.22
CA ALA A 42 -0.95 15.56 -2.22
C ALA A 42 -1.40 14.11 -2.47
N SER A 43 -0.44 13.17 -2.51
CA SER A 43 -0.70 11.75 -2.72
C SER A 43 -1.49 11.12 -1.56
N ALA A 44 -1.20 11.51 -0.32
CA ALA A 44 -1.94 11.04 0.87
C ALA A 44 -3.42 11.42 0.80
N VAL A 45 -3.73 12.64 0.38
CA VAL A 45 -5.12 13.11 0.20
C VAL A 45 -5.77 12.44 -1.01
N ALA A 46 -5.03 12.26 -2.10
CA ALA A 46 -5.55 11.77 -3.37
C ALA A 46 -6.14 10.35 -3.28
N ILE A 47 -5.54 9.46 -2.48
CA ILE A 47 -5.96 8.05 -2.40
C ILE A 47 -7.17 7.82 -1.49
N ALA A 48 -7.45 8.75 -0.57
CA ALA A 48 -8.47 8.58 0.46
C ALA A 48 -9.85 8.19 -0.10
N PRO A 49 -10.37 8.79 -1.19
CA PRO A 49 -11.66 8.39 -1.76
C PRO A 49 -11.66 6.98 -2.38
N ALA A 50 -10.53 6.51 -2.93
CA ALA A 50 -10.45 5.16 -3.47
C ALA A 50 -10.48 4.12 -2.34
N LEU A 51 -9.78 4.39 -1.24
CA LEU A 51 -9.76 3.51 -0.07
C LEU A 51 -11.08 3.50 0.70
N ALA A 52 -11.81 4.63 0.72
CA ALA A 52 -13.18 4.68 1.25
C ALA A 52 -14.13 3.73 0.49
N ALA A 53 -13.93 3.57 -0.82
CA ALA A 53 -14.77 2.73 -1.68
C ALA A 53 -14.34 1.25 -1.72
N ALA A 54 -13.32 0.86 -0.95
CA ALA A 54 -12.72 -0.47 -1.03
C ALA A 54 -13.66 -1.62 -0.58
N GLY A 55 -14.70 -1.31 0.20
CA GLY A 55 -15.74 -2.29 0.56
C GLY A 55 -16.57 -2.75 -0.64
N ASP A 56 -16.86 -1.82 -1.56
CA ASP A 56 -17.75 -2.06 -2.71
C ASP A 56 -16.98 -2.28 -4.03
N THR A 57 -15.65 -2.06 -4.02
CA THR A 57 -14.80 -2.10 -5.22
C THR A 57 -13.80 -3.26 -5.11
N PRO A 58 -13.61 -4.09 -6.16
CA PRO A 58 -12.57 -5.12 -6.19
C PRO A 58 -11.17 -4.57 -5.87
N LEU A 59 -10.30 -5.42 -5.33
CA LEU A 59 -9.01 -4.98 -4.79
C LEU A 59 -8.13 -4.33 -5.87
N GLY A 60 -8.00 -4.96 -7.04
CA GLY A 60 -7.22 -4.41 -8.15
C GLY A 60 -7.77 -3.08 -8.62
N ALA A 61 -9.09 -2.98 -8.79
CA ALA A 61 -9.75 -1.73 -9.18
C ALA A 61 -9.57 -0.62 -8.12
N THR A 62 -9.57 -0.94 -6.82
CA THR A 62 -9.23 0.01 -5.75
C THR A 62 -7.79 0.51 -5.88
N ILE A 63 -6.84 -0.39 -6.12
CA ILE A 63 -5.41 -0.05 -6.32
C ILE A 63 -5.25 0.87 -7.53
N LEU A 64 -5.84 0.50 -8.67
CA LEU A 64 -5.79 1.31 -9.89
C LEU A 64 -6.40 2.69 -9.68
N ALA A 65 -7.60 2.77 -9.11
CA ALA A 65 -8.27 4.03 -8.84
C ALA A 65 -7.46 4.94 -7.90
N ALA A 66 -6.80 4.37 -6.89
CA ALA A 66 -5.93 5.13 -6.00
C ALA A 66 -4.71 5.71 -6.75
N VAL A 67 -4.02 4.89 -7.56
CA VAL A 67 -2.85 5.33 -8.33
C VAL A 67 -3.24 6.35 -9.41
N GLU A 68 -4.36 6.16 -10.10
CA GLU A 68 -4.90 7.14 -11.06
C GLU A 68 -5.20 8.48 -10.40
N ARG A 69 -5.73 8.47 -9.16
CA ARG A 69 -5.96 9.69 -8.41
C ARG A 69 -4.65 10.37 -8.06
N THR A 70 -3.65 9.66 -7.56
CA THR A 70 -2.33 10.23 -7.29
C THR A 70 -1.69 10.83 -8.55
N ALA A 71 -1.79 10.14 -9.70
CA ALA A 71 -1.23 10.60 -10.96
C ALA A 71 -1.82 11.94 -11.47
N ARG A 72 -2.99 12.36 -10.98
CA ARG A 72 -3.58 13.68 -11.28
C ARG A 72 -2.89 14.83 -10.53
N TRP A 73 -2.19 14.53 -9.43
CA TRP A 73 -1.56 15.53 -8.56
C TRP A 73 -0.05 15.58 -8.73
N THR A 74 0.58 14.43 -8.95
CA THR A 74 2.04 14.36 -9.13
C THR A 74 2.41 13.34 -10.20
N ARG A 75 3.57 13.57 -10.83
CA ARG A 75 4.18 12.62 -11.77
C ARG A 75 5.16 11.66 -11.10
N ALA A 76 5.53 11.95 -9.85
CA ALA A 76 6.45 11.13 -9.06
C ALA A 76 5.74 9.89 -8.51
N ASN A 77 6.48 8.78 -8.39
CA ASN A 77 6.00 7.61 -7.67
C ASN A 77 6.19 7.81 -6.17
N THR A 78 5.19 8.37 -5.50
CA THR A 78 5.22 8.70 -4.08
C THR A 78 4.63 7.60 -3.19
N ASN A 79 3.66 6.84 -3.70
CA ASN A 79 2.82 6.03 -2.82
C ASN A 79 2.33 4.70 -3.42
N LEU A 80 2.86 4.22 -4.56
CA LEU A 80 2.42 2.94 -5.13
C LEU A 80 2.52 1.81 -4.10
N GLY A 81 3.67 1.68 -3.44
CA GLY A 81 3.87 0.65 -2.42
C GLY A 81 2.94 0.80 -1.22
N ILE A 82 2.69 2.04 -0.80
CA ILE A 82 1.74 2.34 0.29
C ILE A 82 0.32 1.95 -0.12
N VAL A 83 -0.10 2.25 -1.36
CA VAL A 83 -1.42 1.88 -1.89
C VAL A 83 -1.57 0.35 -1.94
N LEU A 84 -0.56 -0.37 -2.43
CA LEU A 84 -0.57 -1.83 -2.45
C LEU A 84 -0.70 -2.42 -1.04
N LEU A 85 -0.07 -1.82 -0.03
CA LEU A 85 -0.22 -2.30 1.36
C LEU A 85 -1.55 -1.91 2.00
N LEU A 86 -2.04 -0.68 1.75
CA LEU A 86 -3.25 -0.17 2.40
C LEU A 86 -4.55 -0.68 1.77
N ALA A 87 -4.59 -0.97 0.47
CA ALA A 87 -5.82 -1.39 -0.20
C ALA A 87 -6.41 -2.72 0.32
N PRO A 88 -5.62 -3.79 0.55
CA PRO A 88 -6.12 -5.01 1.18
C PRO A 88 -6.65 -4.78 2.61
N LEU A 89 -5.95 -3.94 3.39
CA LEU A 89 -6.36 -3.57 4.75
C LEU A 89 -7.69 -2.81 4.75
N ALA A 90 -7.83 -1.83 3.84
CA ALA A 90 -9.04 -1.04 3.69
C ALA A 90 -10.23 -1.92 3.30
N ARG A 91 -10.06 -2.79 2.30
CA ARG A 91 -11.09 -3.74 1.87
C ARG A 91 -11.49 -4.68 3.01
N ALA A 92 -10.51 -5.28 3.70
CA ALA A 92 -10.77 -6.18 4.82
C ALA A 92 -11.51 -5.48 5.98
N ALA A 93 -11.24 -4.20 6.23
CA ALA A 93 -11.89 -3.41 7.27
C ALA A 93 -13.34 -2.99 6.92
N LEU A 94 -13.68 -2.90 5.63
CA LEU A 94 -14.97 -2.42 5.14
C LEU A 94 -15.95 -3.53 4.72
N LEU A 95 -15.45 -4.71 4.34
CA LEU A 95 -16.33 -5.84 4.07
C LEU A 95 -17.17 -6.18 5.33
N PRO A 96 -18.36 -6.77 5.18
CA PRO A 96 -19.05 -7.37 6.31
C PRO A 96 -18.32 -8.66 6.72
N GLY A 97 -18.31 -8.97 8.01
CA GLY A 97 -17.68 -10.18 8.53
C GLY A 97 -17.16 -10.02 9.94
N ASP A 98 -17.00 -11.15 10.62
CA ASP A 98 -16.45 -11.23 11.97
C ASP A 98 -14.94 -11.56 11.93
N GLY A 99 -14.31 -11.53 13.11
CA GLY A 99 -12.91 -11.91 13.26
C GLY A 99 -11.92 -10.74 13.21
N ARG A 100 -10.64 -11.08 13.42
CA ARG A 100 -9.55 -10.11 13.51
C ARG A 100 -9.14 -9.66 12.10
N LEU A 101 -8.75 -8.39 11.97
CA LEU A 101 -8.34 -7.79 10.69
C LEU A 101 -7.31 -8.65 9.93
N HIS A 102 -6.33 -9.24 10.62
CA HIS A 102 -5.32 -10.10 10.00
C HIS A 102 -5.93 -11.29 9.25
N GLY A 103 -6.86 -12.03 9.85
CA GLY A 103 -7.53 -13.15 9.17
C GLY A 103 -8.37 -12.69 7.99
N ARG A 104 -9.02 -11.54 8.13
CA ARG A 104 -9.84 -10.94 7.08
C ARG A 104 -9.02 -10.44 5.89
N VAL A 105 -7.79 -9.97 6.12
CA VAL A 105 -6.84 -9.66 5.04
C VAL A 105 -6.44 -10.93 4.29
N ALA A 106 -6.17 -12.02 5.01
CA ALA A 106 -5.88 -13.30 4.35
C ALA A 106 -7.04 -13.73 3.43
N GLU A 107 -8.29 -13.65 3.90
CA GLU A 107 -9.49 -13.93 3.09
C GLU A 107 -9.59 -13.02 1.84
N VAL A 108 -9.31 -11.72 1.98
CA VAL A 108 -9.29 -10.78 0.84
C VAL A 108 -8.22 -11.17 -0.18
N LEU A 109 -7.04 -11.58 0.28
CA LEU A 109 -5.93 -11.96 -0.60
C LEU A 109 -6.19 -13.31 -1.28
N ASP A 110 -6.71 -14.29 -0.55
CA ASP A 110 -7.10 -15.60 -1.09
C ASP A 110 -8.21 -15.49 -2.14
N GLY A 111 -9.08 -14.47 -2.01
CA GLY A 111 -10.16 -14.18 -2.96
C GLY A 111 -9.77 -13.34 -4.16
N THR A 112 -8.49 -13.01 -4.35
CA THR A 112 -8.07 -12.20 -5.50
C THR A 112 -8.19 -12.95 -6.83
N THR A 113 -8.37 -12.19 -7.91
CA THR A 113 -8.63 -12.73 -9.25
C THR A 113 -7.56 -12.30 -10.25
N VAL A 114 -7.60 -12.87 -11.47
CA VAL A 114 -6.78 -12.42 -12.60
C VAL A 114 -7.14 -10.98 -13.01
N ALA A 115 -8.41 -10.58 -12.85
CA ALA A 115 -8.82 -9.19 -13.10
C ALA A 115 -8.17 -8.24 -12.09
N ASP A 116 -8.10 -8.62 -10.81
CA ASP A 116 -7.38 -7.83 -9.81
C ASP A 116 -5.90 -7.68 -10.16
N ALA A 117 -5.28 -8.75 -10.70
CA ALA A 117 -3.90 -8.70 -11.18
C ALA A 117 -3.75 -7.72 -12.35
N ALA A 118 -4.68 -7.75 -13.31
CA ALA A 118 -4.63 -6.89 -14.50
C ALA A 118 -4.72 -5.39 -14.13
N ASP A 119 -5.61 -5.06 -13.20
CA ASP A 119 -5.74 -3.68 -12.69
C ASP A 119 -4.51 -3.26 -11.89
N ALA A 120 -3.98 -4.14 -11.02
CA ALA A 120 -2.76 -3.87 -10.27
C ALA A 120 -1.55 -3.67 -11.19
N TYR A 121 -1.41 -4.48 -12.26
CA TYR A 121 -0.34 -4.31 -13.26
C TYR A 121 -0.48 -2.98 -13.99
N THR A 122 -1.70 -2.60 -14.33
CA THR A 122 -1.99 -1.29 -14.93
C THR A 122 -1.59 -0.16 -13.98
N ALA A 123 -1.91 -0.28 -12.70
CA ALA A 123 -1.52 0.69 -11.67
C ALA A 123 0.01 0.78 -11.53
N ILE A 124 0.71 -0.35 -11.46
CA ILE A 124 2.18 -0.43 -11.38
C ILE A 124 2.81 0.27 -12.59
N ARG A 125 2.34 -0.03 -13.80
CA ARG A 125 2.82 0.63 -15.03
C ARG A 125 2.56 2.12 -15.04
N LEU A 126 1.40 2.57 -14.55
CA LEU A 126 1.05 3.99 -14.48
C LEU A 126 1.94 4.74 -13.49
N ALA A 127 2.23 4.15 -12.33
CA ALA A 127 3.09 4.72 -11.31
C ALA A 127 4.56 4.79 -11.74
N ARG A 128 5.01 3.94 -12.67
CA ARG A 128 6.40 3.87 -13.17
C ARG A 128 7.44 3.78 -12.04
N PRO A 129 7.33 2.79 -11.14
CA PRO A 129 8.31 2.63 -10.07
C PRO A 129 9.69 2.29 -10.63
N GLY A 130 10.74 2.79 -9.96
CA GLY A 130 12.10 2.37 -10.23
C GLY A 130 12.31 0.89 -9.86
N GLY A 131 13.24 0.22 -10.53
CA GLY A 131 13.71 -1.11 -10.13
C GLY A 131 12.86 -2.32 -10.53
N LEU A 132 11.79 -2.16 -11.33
CA LEU A 132 10.96 -3.31 -11.76
C LEU A 132 11.74 -4.39 -12.53
N GLY A 133 12.74 -3.99 -13.31
CA GLY A 133 13.49 -4.90 -14.17
C GLY A 133 12.59 -5.64 -15.17
N ARG A 134 13.04 -6.83 -15.61
CA ARG A 134 12.21 -7.80 -16.34
C ARG A 134 12.07 -9.06 -15.51
N ALA A 135 10.90 -9.69 -15.56
CA ALA A 135 10.63 -10.98 -14.94
C ALA A 135 10.45 -12.05 -16.04
N ALA A 136 10.87 -13.28 -15.75
CA ALA A 136 10.65 -14.40 -16.67
C ALA A 136 9.18 -14.86 -16.66
N GLU A 137 8.54 -14.79 -15.50
CA GLU A 137 7.16 -15.18 -15.26
C GLU A 137 6.37 -13.98 -14.75
N GLU A 138 5.13 -13.83 -15.22
CA GLU A 138 4.19 -12.82 -14.75
C GLU A 138 4.81 -11.40 -14.71
N ASP A 139 5.48 -11.02 -15.81
CA ASP A 139 6.06 -9.69 -15.96
C ASP A 139 4.95 -8.62 -16.04
N VAL A 140 5.07 -7.57 -15.21
CA VAL A 140 4.08 -6.49 -15.10
C VAL A 140 3.86 -5.70 -16.39
N THR A 141 4.77 -5.80 -17.36
CA THR A 141 4.62 -5.19 -18.70
C THR A 141 3.62 -5.96 -19.58
N GLY A 142 3.34 -7.23 -19.24
CA GLY A 142 2.40 -8.10 -19.95
C GLY A 142 0.98 -8.12 -19.35
N THR A 143 0.22 -9.11 -19.81
CA THR A 143 -1.11 -9.45 -19.29
C THR A 143 -0.95 -10.59 -18.29
N PRO A 144 -1.46 -10.47 -17.05
CA PRO A 144 -1.34 -11.53 -16.07
C PRO A 144 -2.19 -12.74 -16.45
N THR A 145 -1.70 -13.93 -16.12
CA THR A 145 -2.45 -15.18 -16.33
C THR A 145 -2.90 -15.85 -15.03
N VAL A 146 -2.43 -15.34 -13.89
CA VAL A 146 -2.72 -15.85 -12.55
C VAL A 146 -3.40 -14.78 -11.68
N THR A 147 -3.87 -15.17 -10.49
CA THR A 147 -4.48 -14.23 -9.54
C THR A 147 -3.47 -13.21 -9.02
N LEU A 148 -3.95 -12.09 -8.47
CA LEU A 148 -3.05 -11.09 -7.88
C LEU A 148 -2.17 -11.68 -6.77
N ARG A 149 -2.73 -12.54 -5.91
CA ARG A 149 -1.95 -13.22 -4.86
C ARG A 149 -0.87 -14.11 -5.44
N ASP A 150 -1.18 -14.90 -6.46
CA ASP A 150 -0.21 -15.81 -7.08
C ASP A 150 0.91 -15.04 -7.79
N ALA A 151 0.58 -13.96 -8.50
CA ALA A 151 1.56 -13.09 -9.12
C ALA A 151 2.51 -12.47 -8.08
N MET A 152 1.98 -12.04 -6.93
CA MET A 152 2.78 -11.53 -5.82
C MET A 152 3.62 -12.64 -5.16
N ALA A 153 3.12 -13.87 -5.08
CA ALA A 153 3.88 -15.01 -4.56
C ALA A 153 5.13 -15.31 -5.42
N ILE A 154 5.02 -15.24 -6.74
CA ILE A 154 6.16 -15.39 -7.67
C ILE A 154 7.23 -14.31 -7.43
N ALA A 155 6.82 -13.09 -7.05
CA ALA A 155 7.73 -11.98 -6.78
C ALA A 155 8.21 -11.88 -5.32
N ALA A 156 7.71 -12.72 -4.41
CA ALA A 156 7.87 -12.58 -2.96
C ALA A 156 9.32 -12.58 -2.48
N ASP A 157 10.22 -13.29 -3.16
CA ASP A 157 11.63 -13.35 -2.75
C ASP A 157 12.38 -12.04 -2.98
N ARG A 158 12.02 -11.29 -4.03
CA ARG A 158 12.71 -10.07 -4.46
C ARG A 158 11.99 -8.77 -4.08
N ASP A 159 10.72 -8.85 -3.71
CA ASP A 159 9.90 -7.68 -3.38
C ASP A 159 9.19 -7.86 -2.03
N ALA A 160 9.39 -6.93 -1.11
CA ALA A 160 8.85 -7.01 0.25
C ALA A 160 7.32 -6.82 0.31
N ILE A 161 6.74 -6.03 -0.59
CA ILE A 161 5.28 -5.85 -0.68
C ILE A 161 4.66 -7.14 -1.21
N ALA A 162 5.27 -7.72 -2.25
CA ALA A 162 4.85 -9.01 -2.78
C ALA A 162 4.91 -10.12 -1.72
N ARG A 163 5.93 -10.09 -0.86
CA ARG A 163 6.06 -10.98 0.29
C ARG A 163 4.94 -10.81 1.31
N GLU A 164 4.51 -9.59 1.60
CA GLU A 164 3.35 -9.34 2.47
C GLU A 164 2.07 -9.96 1.88
N TYR A 165 1.84 -9.82 0.57
CA TYR A 165 0.71 -10.48 -0.10
C TYR A 165 0.78 -12.01 0.00
N ALA A 166 1.96 -12.59 -0.25
CA ALA A 166 2.15 -14.04 -0.22
C ALA A 166 1.95 -14.63 1.19
N THR A 167 2.36 -13.89 2.22
CA THR A 167 2.38 -14.34 3.62
C THR A 167 1.19 -13.85 4.45
N GLY A 168 0.24 -13.14 3.84
CA GLY A 168 -0.94 -12.61 4.56
C GLY A 168 -0.61 -11.45 5.50
N PHE A 169 0.37 -10.61 5.15
CA PHE A 169 0.83 -9.45 5.90
C PHE A 169 1.57 -9.82 7.21
N ALA A 170 2.40 -10.86 7.15
CA ALA A 170 3.09 -11.40 8.30
C ALA A 170 4.03 -10.37 8.97
N LEU A 171 4.73 -9.53 8.21
CA LEU A 171 5.59 -8.49 8.77
C LEU A 171 4.77 -7.37 9.39
N THR A 172 3.72 -6.89 8.69
CA THR A 172 2.85 -5.82 9.21
C THR A 172 2.19 -6.23 10.53
N PHE A 173 1.58 -7.42 10.59
CA PHE A 173 0.86 -7.85 11.78
C PHE A 173 1.75 -8.48 12.87
N GLY A 174 2.82 -9.17 12.47
CA GLY A 174 3.72 -9.87 13.38
C GLY A 174 4.85 -9.01 13.95
N THR A 175 5.29 -8.00 13.21
CA THR A 175 6.46 -7.18 13.57
C THR A 175 6.13 -5.69 13.64
N GLY A 176 5.72 -5.07 12.52
CA GLY A 176 5.57 -3.62 12.41
C GLY A 176 4.52 -3.04 13.36
N ALA A 177 3.28 -3.56 13.34
CA ALA A 177 2.22 -3.06 14.21
C ALA A 177 2.51 -3.30 15.71
N PRO A 178 3.03 -4.46 16.15
CA PRO A 178 3.53 -4.63 17.52
C PRO A 178 4.64 -3.65 17.91
N ALA A 179 5.65 -3.47 17.05
CA ALA A 179 6.78 -2.57 17.32
C ALA A 179 6.31 -1.11 17.46
N LEU A 180 5.45 -0.64 16.55
CA LEU A 180 4.88 0.71 16.61
C LEU A 180 4.05 0.94 17.87
N ARG A 181 3.25 -0.05 18.30
CA ARG A 181 2.53 0.04 19.57
C ARG A 181 3.47 0.10 20.76
N ALA A 182 4.52 -0.72 20.77
CA ALA A 182 5.51 -0.72 21.84
C ALA A 182 6.25 0.62 21.93
N ALA A 183 6.69 1.17 20.80
CA ALA A 183 7.33 2.49 20.73
C ALA A 183 6.41 3.60 21.28
N ARG A 184 5.14 3.61 20.87
CA ARG A 184 4.15 4.58 21.37
C ARG A 184 3.85 4.40 22.86
N GLN A 185 3.83 3.17 23.37
CA GLN A 185 3.67 2.89 24.80
C GLN A 185 4.90 3.30 25.62
N ALA A 186 6.10 3.22 25.03
CA ALA A 186 7.34 3.71 25.63
C ALA A 186 7.47 5.25 25.60
N GLY A 187 6.50 5.96 25.01
CA GLY A 187 6.43 7.42 25.02
C GLY A 187 7.10 8.12 23.84
N LEU A 188 7.64 7.39 22.86
CA LEU A 188 8.17 7.99 21.63
C LEU A 188 7.05 8.72 20.90
N ASP A 189 7.32 9.89 20.33
CA ASP A 189 6.36 10.59 19.48
C ASP A 189 6.11 9.82 18.16
N TRP A 190 5.20 10.32 17.32
CA TRP A 190 4.87 9.63 16.07
C TRP A 190 6.02 9.61 15.06
N SER A 191 6.86 10.63 15.03
CA SER A 191 7.99 10.70 14.10
C SER A 191 9.02 9.64 14.49
N ASP A 192 9.45 9.64 15.75
CA ASP A 192 10.45 8.70 16.26
C ASP A 192 9.91 7.26 16.22
N ALA A 193 8.66 7.06 16.62
CA ALA A 193 8.05 5.74 16.56
C ALA A 193 7.90 5.21 15.11
N THR A 194 7.83 6.07 14.10
CA THR A 194 7.80 5.65 12.68
C THR A 194 9.19 5.36 12.13
N VAL A 195 10.25 5.97 12.69
CA VAL A 195 11.64 5.71 12.29
C VAL A 195 12.14 4.38 12.88
N GLU A 196 11.73 4.06 14.10
CA GLU A 196 12.22 2.90 14.86
C GLU A 196 11.49 1.57 14.55
N THR A 197 10.57 1.55 13.58
CA THR A 197 9.70 0.39 13.27
C THR A 197 9.72 0.01 11.81
#